data_AF-A0A2J5HYR0-F1
#
_entry.id   AF-A0A2J5HYR0-F1
#
_cell.length_a   1.000
_cell.length_b   1.000
_cell.length_c   1.000
_cell.angle_alpha   90.00
_cell.angle_beta   90.00
_cell.angle_gamma   90.00
#
_symmetry.space_group_name_H-M   'P 1'
#
loop_
_entity.id
_entity.type
_entity.pdbx_description
1 polymer ?
#
loop_
_entity_poly.entity_id
_entity_poly.type
_entity_poly.pdbx_seq_one_letter_code
_entity_poly.pdbx_strand_id
1 'polypeptide(L)'
;MTFNYQSSGRDCWTAPSPDVHDPSSTFYPTKATDPTFESELGSNRRDNAPLSPITVGTAEHPAHWPASPAADEMAASPSSAIPDVSQVNLPEWHAHYTASTQYFLEHGQHAPGAHALAAYLNFRLPCQRAPASQGFVGLRPYVRRLIATAHDTPDVLQMLFGPDWHGGVGRLWQQERINYLFTAKSGGWASTKAAYDGEGDEQVPFLRPIRDVTEEELHLAESRWSEWLAMEDWMVGTRSPW
;
A
#
# COMPACT_ATOMS: atom_id res chain seq x y z
N MET A 1 -33.47 -0.27 -53.10
CA MET A 1 -32.09 -0.57 -52.65
C MET A 1 -32.11 -0.66 -51.14
N THR A 2 -32.19 -1.89 -50.65
CA THR A 2 -32.24 -2.26 -49.23
C THR A 2 -30.83 -2.57 -48.78
N PHE A 3 -30.32 -1.85 -47.78
CA PHE A 3 -29.02 -2.12 -47.17
C PHE A 3 -29.19 -3.07 -45.98
N ASN A 4 -28.63 -4.27 -46.11
CA ASN A 4 -28.44 -5.22 -45.01
C ASN A 4 -27.23 -4.78 -44.17
N TYR A 5 -27.44 -4.55 -42.87
CA TYR A 5 -26.39 -4.39 -41.88
C TYR A 5 -26.19 -5.74 -41.18
N GLN A 6 -25.14 -6.48 -41.55
CA GLN A 6 -24.68 -7.65 -40.82
C GLN A 6 -23.69 -7.20 -39.74
N SER A 7 -24.12 -7.31 -38.49
CA SER A 7 -23.27 -7.22 -37.30
C SER A 7 -22.43 -8.49 -37.18
N SER A 8 -21.10 -8.32 -37.11
CA SER A 8 -20.11 -9.38 -36.91
C SER A 8 -19.36 -9.11 -35.61
N GLY A 9 -19.19 -10.14 -34.78
CA GLY A 9 -18.32 -10.10 -33.61
C GLY A 9 -18.97 -10.58 -32.31
N ARG A 10 -19.46 -11.83 -32.28
CA ARG A 10 -19.55 -12.60 -31.03
C ARG A 10 -18.25 -13.38 -30.91
N ASP A 11 -17.42 -13.02 -29.93
CA ASP A 11 -16.39 -13.91 -29.38
C ASP A 11 -16.32 -13.71 -27.85
N CYS A 12 -17.29 -14.35 -27.21
CA CYS A 12 -17.17 -15.26 -26.07
C CYS A 12 -15.95 -15.09 -25.14
N TRP A 13 -16.11 -14.35 -24.03
CA TRP A 13 -15.31 -14.61 -22.82
C TRP A 13 -15.77 -15.94 -22.21
N THR A 14 -15.03 -17.02 -22.40
CA THR A 14 -15.18 -18.25 -21.61
C THR A 14 -14.53 -18.05 -20.24
N ALA A 15 -15.35 -17.94 -19.20
CA ALA A 15 -14.91 -18.04 -17.81
C ALA A 15 -14.49 -19.50 -17.48
N PRO A 16 -13.57 -19.74 -16.52
CA PRO A 16 -13.26 -21.09 -16.08
C PRO A 16 -14.45 -21.68 -15.32
N SER A 17 -14.91 -22.86 -15.73
CA SER A 17 -15.95 -23.62 -15.02
C SER A 17 -15.33 -24.39 -13.84
N PRO A 18 -15.98 -24.47 -12.66
CA PRO A 18 -15.50 -25.26 -11.54
C PRO A 18 -15.97 -26.73 -11.68
N ASP A 19 -15.06 -27.63 -12.04
CA ASP A 19 -15.35 -29.08 -12.06
C ASP A 19 -14.97 -29.76 -10.73
N VAL A 20 -16.04 -30.04 -9.98
CA VAL A 20 -16.40 -31.29 -9.26
C VAL A 20 -15.30 -32.34 -9.03
N HIS A 21 -15.01 -32.54 -7.74
CA HIS A 21 -14.66 -33.77 -7.00
C HIS A 21 -14.12 -35.00 -7.75
N ASP A 22 -12.86 -35.34 -7.48
CA ASP A 22 -12.31 -36.71 -7.57
C ASP A 22 -12.15 -37.30 -6.15
N PRO A 23 -12.80 -38.43 -5.80
CA PRO A 23 -12.68 -39.05 -4.49
C PRO A 23 -11.73 -40.25 -4.55
N SER A 24 -10.43 -40.06 -4.29
CA SER A 24 -9.52 -41.12 -3.76
C SER A 24 -8.11 -40.59 -3.50
N SER A 25 -7.83 -40.12 -2.28
CA SER A 25 -6.50 -40.27 -1.67
C SER A 25 -6.60 -40.13 -0.16
N THR A 26 -6.68 -41.28 0.51
CA THR A 26 -6.64 -41.40 1.96
C THR A 26 -5.18 -41.28 2.39
N PHE A 27 -4.73 -40.08 2.76
CA PHE A 27 -3.48 -39.89 3.49
C PHE A 27 -3.77 -39.24 4.84
N TYR A 28 -3.42 -39.99 5.89
CA TYR A 28 -3.65 -39.67 7.30
C TYR A 28 -2.83 -38.46 7.76
N PRO A 29 -3.35 -37.64 8.70
CA PRO A 29 -2.56 -36.61 9.37
C PRO A 29 -1.69 -37.26 10.45
N THR A 30 -0.38 -37.25 10.26
CA THR A 30 0.56 -37.65 11.32
C THR A 30 0.89 -36.43 12.17
N LYS A 31 0.44 -36.44 13.44
CA LYS A 31 0.89 -35.50 14.48
C LYS A 31 2.40 -35.65 14.64
N ALA A 32 3.16 -34.60 14.35
CA ALA A 32 4.54 -34.47 14.79
C ALA A 32 4.56 -33.61 16.05
N THR A 33 4.87 -34.27 17.16
CA THR A 33 5.24 -33.72 18.46
C THR A 33 6.52 -32.88 18.36
N ASP A 34 6.49 -31.70 18.98
CA ASP A 34 7.68 -30.94 19.41
C ASP A 34 8.57 -31.77 20.34
N PRO A 35 9.90 -31.65 20.21
CA PRO A 35 10.77 -31.61 21.36
C PRO A 35 11.57 -30.30 21.39
N THR A 36 11.26 -29.52 22.42
CA THR A 36 12.14 -28.67 23.22
C THR A 36 13.64 -28.76 22.88
N PHE A 37 14.21 -27.66 22.41
CA PHE A 37 15.65 -27.37 22.49
C PHE A 37 15.82 -26.07 23.31
N GLU A 38 15.92 -26.23 24.62
CA GLU A 38 16.50 -25.21 25.49
C GLU A 38 18.03 -25.36 25.45
N SER A 39 18.73 -24.27 25.14
CA SER A 39 20.15 -24.15 25.43
C SER A 39 20.39 -22.79 26.08
N GLU A 40 20.99 -22.89 27.26
CA GLU A 40 21.18 -21.87 28.27
C GLU A 40 22.10 -20.74 27.80
N LEU A 41 21.76 -19.50 28.20
CA LEU A 41 22.78 -18.48 28.44
C LEU A 41 22.38 -17.56 29.60
N GLY A 42 23.08 -17.73 30.72
CA GLY A 42 23.70 -16.60 31.41
C GLY A 42 22.81 -15.75 32.33
N SER A 43 22.74 -16.19 33.59
CA SER A 43 22.76 -15.37 34.81
C SER A 43 22.80 -13.84 34.65
N ASN A 44 21.77 -13.17 35.16
CA ASN A 44 21.95 -11.95 35.95
C ASN A 44 20.85 -11.83 37.01
N ARG A 45 21.16 -12.45 38.15
CA ARG A 45 20.51 -12.29 39.45
C ARG A 45 20.80 -10.88 39.97
N ARG A 46 19.77 -10.08 40.24
CA ARG A 46 19.87 -8.88 41.09
C ARG A 46 18.86 -9.02 42.23
N ASP A 47 19.39 -9.55 43.32
CA ASP A 47 19.20 -9.18 44.73
C ASP A 47 17.85 -8.58 45.17
N ASN A 48 17.08 -9.44 45.84
CA ASN A 48 16.07 -9.04 46.83
C ASN A 48 16.75 -8.54 48.11
N ALA A 49 16.25 -7.44 48.68
CA ALA A 49 16.49 -7.02 50.06
C ALA A 49 15.15 -6.78 50.79
N PRO A 50 15.08 -6.97 52.12
CA PRO A 50 13.88 -7.44 52.81
C PRO A 50 12.94 -6.34 53.36
N LEU A 51 11.67 -6.71 53.47
CA LEU A 51 10.58 -5.93 54.07
C LEU A 51 10.68 -5.89 55.61
N SER A 52 10.33 -4.75 56.21
CA SER A 52 10.02 -4.61 57.64
C SER A 52 8.50 -4.37 57.83
N PRO A 53 7.86 -4.92 58.87
CA PRO A 53 6.41 -4.88 59.04
C PRO A 53 5.99 -3.69 59.92
N ILE A 54 4.78 -3.16 59.74
CA ILE A 54 3.97 -2.55 60.82
C ILE A 54 2.48 -2.50 60.41
N THR A 55 1.72 -3.27 61.19
CA THR A 55 0.40 -3.00 61.81
C THR A 55 -0.85 -2.74 60.97
N VAL A 56 -1.79 -3.67 61.21
CA VAL A 56 -3.22 -3.72 60.89
C VAL A 56 -4.01 -2.52 61.45
N GLY A 57 -4.82 -1.91 60.60
CA GLY A 57 -5.91 -1.01 60.97
C GLY A 57 -7.13 -1.30 60.12
N THR A 58 -8.15 -1.87 60.75
CA THR A 58 -9.49 -2.17 60.22
C THR A 58 -10.25 -0.87 59.96
N ALA A 59 -10.84 -0.69 58.77
CA ALA A 59 -12.16 -0.05 58.58
C ALA A 59 -12.53 0.15 57.09
N GLU A 60 -13.58 -0.56 56.68
CA GLU A 60 -14.74 -0.02 55.95
C GLU A 60 -14.61 0.37 54.46
N HIS A 61 -15.32 -0.43 53.65
CA HIS A 61 -15.64 -0.24 52.23
C HIS A 61 -16.74 0.82 52.07
N PRO A 62 -16.59 1.77 51.12
CA PRO A 62 -17.75 2.30 50.42
C PRO A 62 -17.58 2.15 48.91
N ALA A 63 -18.36 1.22 48.36
CA ALA A 63 -18.67 1.17 46.94
C ALA A 63 -19.43 2.45 46.54
N HIS A 64 -18.79 3.32 45.75
CA HIS A 64 -19.47 4.25 44.87
C HIS A 64 -18.53 4.58 43.70
N TRP A 65 -18.82 4.03 42.53
CA TRP A 65 -18.22 4.48 41.29
C TRP A 65 -18.90 5.79 40.90
N PRO A 66 -18.18 6.89 40.62
CA PRO A 66 -18.81 8.09 40.10
C PRO A 66 -19.34 7.80 38.69
N ALA A 67 -20.63 8.10 38.49
CA ALA A 67 -21.32 7.96 37.23
C ALA A 67 -20.68 8.83 36.14
N SER A 68 -20.46 8.25 34.97
CA SER A 68 -20.07 8.95 33.75
C SER A 68 -21.15 9.99 33.37
N PRO A 69 -20.78 11.25 33.06
CA PRO A 69 -21.69 12.11 32.32
C PRO A 69 -21.68 11.64 30.85
N ALA A 70 -22.85 11.21 30.38
CA ALA A 70 -23.11 10.98 28.97
C ALA A 70 -23.37 12.30 28.25
N ALA A 71 -22.80 12.43 27.05
CA ALA A 71 -23.22 13.24 25.91
C ALA A 71 -23.41 14.75 26.14
N ASP A 72 -22.44 15.56 25.73
CA ASP A 72 -22.56 16.39 24.52
C ASP A 72 -21.26 17.19 24.33
N GLU A 73 -20.33 16.63 23.57
CA GLU A 73 -19.28 17.41 22.90
C GLU A 73 -18.66 16.52 21.83
N MET A 74 -19.46 16.25 20.79
CA MET A 74 -18.90 15.89 19.48
C MET A 74 -18.16 17.14 18.98
N ALA A 75 -16.93 17.33 19.47
CA ALA A 75 -15.96 18.13 18.76
C ALA A 75 -15.83 17.50 17.38
N ALA A 76 -16.44 18.15 16.38
CA ALA A 76 -16.31 17.78 15.00
C ALA A 76 -14.81 17.70 14.70
N SER A 77 -14.29 16.48 14.57
CA SER A 77 -12.98 16.27 13.97
C SER A 77 -12.97 17.06 12.68
N PRO A 78 -12.00 17.97 12.46
CA PRO A 78 -11.90 18.63 11.17
C PRO A 78 -11.78 17.51 10.16
N SER A 79 -12.77 17.43 9.28
CA SER A 79 -12.76 16.53 8.14
C SER A 79 -11.54 16.92 7.31
N SER A 80 -10.42 16.26 7.55
CA SER A 80 -9.27 16.21 6.63
C SER A 80 -9.69 15.33 5.44
N ALA A 81 -10.80 15.70 4.81
CA ALA A 81 -11.24 15.09 3.57
C ALA A 81 -10.31 15.64 2.49
N ILE A 82 -9.26 14.87 2.21
CA ILE A 82 -8.65 14.92 0.89
C ILE A 82 -9.80 14.75 -0.11
N PRO A 83 -9.85 15.58 -1.18
CA PRO A 83 -10.91 15.51 -2.16
C PRO A 83 -11.11 14.06 -2.58
N ASP A 84 -12.36 13.60 -2.45
CA ASP A 84 -12.84 12.37 -3.07
C ASP A 84 -12.32 12.33 -4.52
N VAL A 85 -11.98 11.15 -5.04
CA VAL A 85 -11.51 10.99 -6.41
C VAL A 85 -12.49 11.63 -7.41
N SER A 86 -13.77 11.70 -7.04
CA SER A 86 -14.85 12.43 -7.72
C SER A 86 -14.67 13.94 -7.86
N GLN A 87 -13.84 14.56 -7.02
CA GLN A 87 -13.61 16.02 -6.96
C GLN A 87 -12.37 16.47 -7.76
N VAL A 88 -11.69 15.55 -8.44
CA VAL A 88 -10.54 15.88 -9.27
C VAL A 88 -11.01 16.50 -10.58
N ASN A 89 -10.54 17.72 -10.88
CA ASN A 89 -10.67 18.29 -12.22
C ASN A 89 -9.79 17.49 -13.20
N LEU A 90 -10.39 16.47 -13.82
CA LEU A 90 -9.68 15.47 -14.59
C LEU A 90 -8.97 16.04 -15.83
N PRO A 91 -9.57 16.95 -16.64
CA PRO A 91 -8.87 17.61 -17.74
C PRO A 91 -7.65 18.41 -17.30
N GLU A 92 -7.77 19.18 -16.22
CA GLU A 92 -6.68 19.98 -15.67
C GLU A 92 -5.55 19.09 -15.19
N TRP A 93 -5.86 18.07 -14.37
CA TRP A 93 -4.86 17.10 -13.91
C TRP A 93 -4.17 16.38 -15.08
N HIS A 94 -4.92 15.96 -16.10
CA HIS A 94 -4.34 15.28 -17.25
C HIS A 94 -3.37 16.18 -18.04
N ALA A 95 -3.64 17.49 -18.12
CA ALA A 95 -2.71 18.44 -18.74
C ALA A 95 -1.38 18.49 -17.98
N HIS A 96 -1.42 18.58 -16.65
CA HIS A 96 -0.20 18.54 -15.82
C HIS A 96 0.53 17.18 -15.89
N TYR A 97 -0.22 16.07 -15.93
CA TYR A 97 0.37 14.74 -16.09
C TYR A 97 1.07 14.59 -17.45
N THR A 98 0.46 15.11 -18.51
CA THR A 98 1.05 15.12 -19.86
C THR A 98 2.33 15.96 -19.89
N ALA A 99 2.32 17.15 -19.27
CA ALA A 99 3.50 17.99 -19.15
C ALA A 99 4.63 17.29 -18.37
N SER A 100 4.31 16.61 -17.27
CA SER A 100 5.28 15.81 -16.50
C SER A 100 5.87 14.66 -17.34
N THR A 101 5.04 14.01 -18.15
CA THR A 101 5.47 12.93 -19.05
C THR A 101 6.41 13.46 -20.12
N GLN A 102 6.07 14.58 -20.75
CA GLN A 102 6.92 15.23 -21.75
C GLN A 102 8.25 15.68 -21.15
N TYR A 103 8.22 16.32 -19.97
CA TYR A 103 9.45 16.71 -19.27
C TYR A 103 10.35 15.52 -18.99
N PHE A 104 9.80 14.40 -18.51
CA PHE A 104 10.56 13.19 -18.24
C PHE A 104 11.26 12.65 -19.48
N LEU A 105 10.59 12.68 -20.64
CA LEU A 105 11.14 12.21 -21.90
C LEU A 105 12.18 13.16 -22.50
N GLU A 106 11.99 14.47 -22.39
CA GLU A 106 12.88 15.43 -23.04
C GLU A 106 14.07 15.83 -22.17
N HIS A 107 13.90 15.81 -20.84
CA HIS A 107 14.87 16.36 -19.89
C HIS A 107 15.19 15.38 -18.76
N GLY A 108 14.17 14.91 -18.03
CA GLY A 108 14.35 14.16 -16.79
C GLY A 108 15.18 12.89 -16.96
N GLN A 109 14.90 12.08 -17.99
CA GLN A 109 15.63 10.85 -18.26
C GLN A 109 17.09 11.07 -18.68
N HIS A 110 17.47 12.27 -19.09
CA HIS A 110 18.84 12.58 -19.52
C HIS A 110 19.70 13.14 -18.39
N ALA A 111 19.11 13.44 -17.23
CA ALA A 111 19.85 13.93 -16.08
C ALA A 111 20.87 12.87 -15.58
N PRO A 112 22.09 13.27 -15.20
CA PRO A 112 23.07 12.32 -14.62
C PRO A 112 22.53 11.58 -13.39
N GLY A 113 21.75 12.28 -12.55
CA GLY A 113 21.10 11.67 -11.39
C GLY A 113 20.04 10.63 -11.76
N ALA A 114 19.32 10.81 -12.87
CA ALA A 114 18.34 9.84 -13.35
C ALA A 114 19.03 8.53 -13.80
N HIS A 115 20.14 8.63 -14.53
CA HIS A 115 20.93 7.45 -14.90
C HIS A 115 21.52 6.72 -13.69
N ALA A 116 22.01 7.47 -12.70
CA ALA A 116 22.51 6.89 -11.45
C ALA A 116 21.41 6.17 -10.67
N LEU A 117 20.22 6.77 -10.55
CA LEU A 117 19.05 6.14 -9.92
C LEU A 117 18.60 4.90 -10.68
N ALA A 118 18.55 4.95 -12.01
CA ALA A 118 18.16 3.83 -12.87
C ALA A 118 19.05 2.61 -12.64
N ALA A 119 20.37 2.82 -12.64
CA ALA A 119 21.34 1.77 -12.33
C ALA A 119 21.21 1.27 -10.89
N TYR A 120 21.10 2.17 -9.91
CA TYR A 120 21.06 1.81 -8.49
C TYR A 120 19.76 1.08 -8.09
N LEU A 121 18.63 1.51 -8.64
CA LEU A 121 17.30 0.99 -8.30
C LEU A 121 16.82 -0.07 -9.30
N ASN A 122 17.67 -0.50 -10.23
CA ASN A 122 17.41 -1.55 -11.21
C ASN A 122 16.14 -1.30 -12.07
N PHE A 123 16.04 -0.13 -12.69
CA PHE A 123 15.00 0.16 -13.69
C PHE A 123 15.61 0.83 -14.92
N ARG A 124 14.96 0.68 -16.07
CA ARG A 124 15.37 1.32 -17.31
C ARG A 124 14.64 2.63 -17.52
N LEU A 125 15.37 3.63 -17.98
CA LEU A 125 14.81 4.86 -18.50
C LEU A 125 14.24 4.63 -19.92
N PRO A 126 13.30 5.46 -20.40
CA PRO A 126 12.74 5.29 -21.75
C PRO A 126 13.81 5.28 -22.86
N CYS A 127 14.85 6.11 -22.75
CA CYS A 127 15.96 6.18 -23.69
C CYS A 127 16.86 4.92 -23.71
N GLN A 128 16.79 4.09 -22.67
CA GLN A 128 17.51 2.82 -22.57
C GLN A 128 16.71 1.64 -23.13
N ARG A 129 15.44 1.85 -23.49
CA ARG A 129 14.58 0.82 -24.06
C ARG A 129 14.82 0.68 -25.56
N ALA A 130 14.68 -0.54 -26.08
CA ALA A 130 14.83 -0.82 -27.50
C ALA A 130 13.81 -0.02 -28.33
N PRO A 131 14.14 0.41 -29.56
CA PRO A 131 13.24 1.21 -30.41
C PRO A 131 11.89 0.54 -30.68
N ALA A 132 11.84 -0.80 -30.74
CA ALA A 132 10.59 -1.56 -30.89
C ALA A 132 9.68 -1.53 -29.65
N SER A 133 10.19 -1.07 -28.50
CA SER A 133 9.47 -0.98 -27.21
C SER A 133 9.12 0.47 -26.82
N GLN A 134 9.33 1.43 -27.71
CA GLN A 134 9.01 2.86 -27.49
C GLN A 134 7.51 3.16 -27.66
N GLY A 135 6.67 2.41 -26.95
CA GLY A 135 5.24 2.69 -26.83
C GLY A 135 4.94 3.85 -25.89
N PHE A 136 3.69 3.93 -25.43
CA PHE A 136 3.28 4.90 -24.42
C PHE A 136 4.10 4.72 -23.13
N VAL A 137 4.74 5.79 -22.66
CA VAL A 137 5.54 5.77 -21.43
C VAL A 137 4.64 6.10 -20.24
N GLY A 138 4.30 5.08 -19.47
CA GLY A 138 3.62 5.26 -18.19
C GLY A 138 4.60 5.73 -17.10
N LEU A 139 4.21 6.72 -16.30
CA LEU A 139 5.04 7.22 -15.18
C LEU A 139 4.92 6.34 -13.92
N ARG A 140 3.85 5.55 -13.80
CA ARG A 140 3.56 4.70 -12.63
C ARG A 140 4.69 3.73 -12.27
N PRO A 141 5.32 2.98 -13.19
CA PRO A 141 6.42 2.07 -12.84
C PRO A 141 7.59 2.78 -12.14
N TYR A 142 7.92 4.00 -12.57
CA TYR A 142 8.99 4.81 -11.98
C TYR A 142 8.60 5.31 -10.59
N VAL A 143 7.39 5.86 -10.43
CA VAL A 143 6.87 6.30 -9.13
C VAL A 143 6.84 5.12 -8.13
N ARG A 144 6.36 3.95 -8.55
CA ARG A 144 6.36 2.72 -7.74
C ARG A 144 7.77 2.33 -7.28
N ARG A 145 8.75 2.40 -8.19
CA ARG A 145 10.14 2.08 -7.86
C ARG A 145 10.72 3.02 -6.81
N LEU A 146 10.48 4.33 -6.97
CA LEU A 146 10.96 5.34 -6.04
C LEU A 146 10.34 5.15 -4.65
N ILE A 147 9.02 4.94 -4.58
CA ILE A 147 8.31 4.72 -3.29
C ILE A 147 8.80 3.44 -2.62
N ALA A 148 8.83 2.31 -3.34
CA ALA A 148 9.20 1.02 -2.77
C ALA A 148 10.64 0.99 -2.19
N THR A 149 11.51 1.84 -2.73
CA THR A 149 12.92 1.97 -2.32
C THR A 149 13.19 3.23 -1.49
N ALA A 150 12.16 4.02 -1.15
CA ALA A 150 12.22 5.27 -0.39
C ALA A 150 13.15 6.36 -0.98
N HIS A 151 13.10 6.53 -2.30
CA HIS A 151 13.77 7.57 -3.09
C HIS A 151 12.78 8.57 -3.73
N ASP A 152 11.53 8.59 -3.28
CA ASP A 152 10.48 9.49 -3.73
C ASP A 152 10.54 10.88 -3.07
N THR A 153 11.74 11.47 -2.98
CA THR A 153 11.91 12.82 -2.42
C THR A 153 11.47 13.90 -3.41
N PRO A 154 11.08 15.11 -2.95
CA PRO A 154 10.72 16.21 -3.83
C PRO A 154 11.79 16.55 -4.87
N ASP A 155 13.07 16.49 -4.50
CA ASP A 155 14.19 16.75 -5.42
C ASP A 155 14.28 15.69 -6.52
N VAL A 156 14.10 14.40 -6.19
CA VAL A 156 14.13 13.32 -7.17
C VAL A 156 12.92 13.41 -8.10
N LEU A 157 11.74 13.68 -7.56
CA LEU A 157 10.51 13.84 -8.33
C LEU A 157 10.59 15.06 -9.25
N GLN A 158 11.15 16.17 -8.79
CA GLN A 158 11.38 17.37 -9.60
C GLN A 158 12.41 17.11 -10.71
N MET A 159 13.51 16.44 -10.41
CA MET A 159 14.52 16.09 -11.41
C MET A 159 13.93 15.21 -12.53
N LEU A 160 13.07 14.25 -12.19
CA LEU A 160 12.52 13.31 -13.17
C LEU A 160 11.30 13.89 -13.91
N PHE A 161 10.39 14.56 -13.21
CA PHE A 161 9.06 14.91 -13.73
C PHE A 161 8.84 16.42 -13.88
N GLY A 162 9.83 17.24 -13.52
CA GLY A 162 9.82 18.68 -13.72
C GLY A 162 9.36 19.47 -12.50
N PRO A 163 9.44 20.81 -12.56
CA PRO A 163 9.15 21.70 -11.43
C PRO A 163 7.70 21.62 -10.94
N ASP A 164 6.76 21.28 -11.83
CA ASP A 164 5.34 21.17 -11.52
C ASP A 164 4.87 19.71 -11.36
N TRP A 165 5.76 18.84 -10.88
CA TRP A 165 5.46 17.42 -10.70
C TRP A 165 4.26 17.20 -9.75
N HIS A 166 4.01 18.11 -8.81
CA HIS A 166 2.89 18.01 -7.87
C HIS A 166 1.54 18.03 -8.59
N GLY A 167 1.36 18.92 -9.58
CA GLY A 167 0.14 18.98 -10.39
C GLY A 167 -0.06 17.74 -11.26
N GLY A 168 1.04 17.17 -11.77
CA GLY A 168 0.99 16.02 -12.67
C GLY A 168 1.03 14.67 -11.98
N VAL A 169 2.20 14.28 -11.46
CA VAL A 169 2.40 12.97 -10.81
C VAL A 169 2.05 12.98 -9.33
N GLY A 170 1.79 14.13 -8.70
CA GLY A 170 1.56 14.22 -7.25
C GLY A 170 0.43 13.32 -6.74
N ARG A 171 -0.71 13.24 -7.44
CA ARG A 171 -1.79 12.31 -7.06
C ARG A 171 -1.39 10.85 -7.17
N LEU A 172 -0.67 10.50 -8.24
CA LEU A 172 -0.17 9.14 -8.46
C LEU A 172 0.82 8.74 -7.36
N TRP A 173 1.72 9.65 -7.01
CA TRP A 173 2.66 9.49 -5.91
C TRP A 173 1.96 9.27 -4.57
N GLN A 174 1.02 10.14 -4.21
CA GLN A 174 0.27 10.04 -2.95
C GLN A 174 -0.55 8.76 -2.87
N GLN A 175 -1.25 8.40 -3.94
CA GLN A 175 -2.05 7.17 -3.98
C GLN A 175 -1.15 5.94 -3.85
N GLU A 176 -0.01 5.91 -4.52
CA GLU A 176 0.88 4.76 -4.47
C GLU A 176 1.60 4.63 -3.12
N ARG A 177 1.91 5.73 -2.41
CA ARG A 177 2.39 5.69 -1.02
C ARG A 177 1.40 4.99 -0.10
N ILE A 178 0.12 5.36 -0.22
CA ILE A 178 -0.96 4.73 0.55
C ILE A 178 -1.08 3.24 0.19
N ASN A 179 -1.04 2.91 -1.10
CA ASN A 179 -1.07 1.52 -1.56
C ASN A 179 0.11 0.71 -1.01
N TYR A 180 1.31 1.30 -0.94
CA TYR A 180 2.48 0.62 -0.39
C TYR A 180 2.32 0.31 1.09
N LEU A 181 1.85 1.28 1.89
CA LEU A 181 1.55 1.06 3.31
C LEU A 181 0.48 -0.03 3.49
N PHE A 182 -0.57 0.03 2.68
CA PHE A 182 -1.64 -0.96 2.64
C PHE A 182 -1.10 -2.38 2.38
N THR A 183 -0.28 -2.57 1.34
CA THR A 183 0.25 -3.89 0.99
C THR A 183 1.19 -4.41 2.07
N ALA A 184 2.04 -3.53 2.63
CA ALA A 184 2.96 -3.88 3.70
C ALA A 184 2.24 -4.30 4.98
N LYS A 185 1.18 -3.57 5.37
CA LYS A 185 0.38 -3.86 6.58
C LYS A 185 -0.38 -5.18 6.46
N SER A 186 -0.94 -5.47 5.30
CA SER A 186 -1.87 -6.59 5.10
C SER A 186 -1.19 -7.90 4.69
N GLY A 187 -0.27 -7.85 3.73
CA GLY A 187 0.40 -9.03 3.17
C GLY A 187 1.82 -9.24 3.69
N GLY A 188 2.36 -8.29 4.46
CA GLY A 188 3.75 -8.30 4.91
C GLY A 188 4.75 -8.02 3.77
N TRP A 189 6.04 -8.03 4.12
CA TRP A 189 7.12 -7.61 3.21
C TRP A 189 7.30 -8.50 1.98
N ALA A 190 7.10 -9.81 2.11
CA ALA A 190 7.26 -10.74 0.98
C ALA A 190 6.19 -10.52 -0.10
N SER A 191 4.92 -10.41 0.30
CA SER A 191 3.81 -10.09 -0.61
C SER A 191 3.98 -8.69 -1.22
N THR A 192 4.41 -7.72 -0.40
CA THR A 192 4.71 -6.37 -0.88
C THR A 192 5.80 -6.36 -1.95
N LYS A 193 6.86 -7.14 -1.76
CA LYS A 193 7.93 -7.24 -2.76
C LYS A 193 7.39 -7.80 -4.07
N ALA A 194 6.63 -8.89 -4.00
CA ALA A 194 6.00 -9.48 -5.19
C ALA A 194 5.06 -8.50 -5.91
N ALA A 195 4.31 -7.67 -5.17
CA ALA A 195 3.39 -6.69 -5.75
C ALA A 195 4.08 -5.49 -6.42
N TYR A 196 5.32 -5.18 -6.03
CA TYR A 196 6.10 -4.04 -6.53
C TYR A 196 7.23 -4.43 -7.48
N ASP A 197 7.60 -5.71 -7.53
CA ASP A 197 8.57 -6.21 -8.50
C ASP A 197 8.08 -5.90 -9.93
N GLY A 198 9.00 -5.38 -10.74
CA GLY A 198 8.74 -5.10 -12.14
C GLY A 198 8.72 -6.38 -12.98
N GLU A 199 8.38 -6.22 -14.26
CA GLU A 199 8.42 -7.33 -15.21
C GLU A 199 9.86 -7.64 -15.62
N GLY A 200 10.14 -8.94 -15.85
CA GLY A 200 11.43 -9.39 -16.35
C GLY A 200 12.60 -9.14 -15.39
N ASP A 201 13.63 -8.45 -15.87
CA ASP A 201 14.88 -8.20 -15.15
C ASP A 201 14.89 -6.90 -14.33
N GLU A 202 13.88 -6.05 -14.48
CA GLU A 202 13.71 -4.83 -13.69
C GLU A 202 13.03 -5.14 -12.34
N GLN A 203 13.52 -6.11 -11.57
CA GLN A 203 12.99 -6.40 -10.23
C GLN A 203 13.38 -5.29 -9.23
N VAL A 204 12.52 -5.06 -8.22
CA VAL A 204 12.85 -4.10 -7.15
C VAL A 204 13.99 -4.68 -6.31
N PRO A 205 15.13 -3.98 -6.20
CA PRO A 205 16.33 -4.55 -5.57
C PRO A 205 16.14 -4.79 -4.07
N PHE A 206 15.39 -3.92 -3.40
CA PHE A 206 15.06 -4.03 -1.97
C PHE A 206 13.84 -3.16 -1.65
N LEU A 207 13.18 -3.47 -0.53
CA LEU A 207 12.11 -2.65 0.03
C LEU A 207 12.61 -1.77 1.16
N ARG A 208 11.97 -0.61 1.36
CA ARG A 208 12.22 0.29 2.48
C ARG A 208 10.90 0.77 3.08
N PRO A 209 10.81 0.91 4.41
CA PRO A 209 9.75 1.71 5.01
C PRO A 209 9.70 3.09 4.37
N ILE A 210 8.50 3.62 4.15
CA ILE A 210 8.32 4.96 3.58
C ILE A 210 8.98 6.00 4.51
N ARG A 211 9.62 6.99 3.91
CA ARG A 211 10.25 8.11 4.62
C ARG A 211 9.27 9.25 4.83
N ASP A 212 9.47 9.96 5.94
CA ASP A 212 8.80 11.21 6.28
C ASP A 212 7.27 11.13 6.16
N VAL A 213 6.70 9.99 6.55
CA VAL A 213 5.24 9.79 6.55
C VAL A 213 4.63 10.73 7.57
N THR A 214 3.68 11.55 7.14
CA THR A 214 2.96 12.44 8.05
C THR A 214 1.86 11.68 8.79
N GLU A 215 1.46 12.15 9.98
CA GLU A 215 0.31 11.59 10.70
C GLU A 215 -0.98 11.67 9.87
N GLU A 216 -1.10 12.70 9.03
CA GLU A 216 -2.22 12.82 8.08
C GLU A 216 -2.21 11.71 7.03
N GLU A 217 -1.05 11.39 6.45
CA GLU A 217 -0.90 10.27 5.52
C GLU A 217 -1.25 8.92 6.18
N LEU A 218 -0.83 8.72 7.44
CA LEU A 218 -1.16 7.52 8.20
C LEU A 218 -2.66 7.41 8.48
N HIS A 219 -3.29 8.46 9.00
CA HIS A 219 -4.73 8.47 9.26
C HIS A 219 -5.53 8.28 7.97
N LEU A 220 -5.10 8.88 6.86
CA LEU A 220 -5.76 8.71 5.58
C LEU A 220 -5.63 7.28 5.06
N ALA A 221 -4.44 6.69 5.17
CA ALA A 221 -4.21 5.30 4.80
C ALA A 221 -5.08 4.36 5.66
N GLU A 222 -5.16 4.58 6.97
CA GLU A 222 -6.01 3.79 7.88
C GLU A 222 -7.51 3.95 7.56
N SER A 223 -7.95 5.18 7.28
CA SER A 223 -9.36 5.45 6.97
C SER A 223 -9.78 4.79 5.66
N ARG A 224 -8.98 4.94 4.61
CA ARG A 224 -9.22 4.30 3.30
C ARG A 224 -9.14 2.77 3.39
N TRP A 225 -8.19 2.27 4.17
CA TRP A 225 -8.08 0.85 4.47
C TRP A 225 -9.36 0.33 5.13
N SER A 226 -9.84 1.02 6.16
CA SER A 226 -11.04 0.64 6.91
C SER A 226 -12.29 0.66 6.04
N GLU A 227 -12.44 1.68 5.18
CA GLU A 227 -13.53 1.76 4.20
C GLU A 227 -13.48 0.62 3.18
N TRP A 228 -12.29 0.32 2.64
CA TRP A 228 -12.14 -0.77 1.67
C TRP A 228 -12.40 -2.15 2.29
N LEU A 229 -11.94 -2.41 3.51
CA LEU A 229 -12.31 -3.64 4.22
C LEU A 229 -13.81 -3.70 4.54
N ALA A 230 -14.45 -2.57 4.82
CA ALA A 230 -15.89 -2.54 5.01
C ALA A 230 -16.66 -2.90 3.71
N MET A 231 -16.04 -2.74 2.52
CA MET A 231 -16.62 -3.25 1.29
C MET A 231 -16.65 -4.79 1.25
N GLU A 232 -15.69 -5.47 1.90
CA GLU A 232 -15.74 -6.94 2.06
C GLU A 232 -16.95 -7.35 2.93
N ASP A 233 -17.26 -6.57 3.97
CA ASP A 233 -18.45 -6.73 4.80
C ASP A 233 -19.76 -6.49 4.03
N TRP A 234 -19.74 -5.63 2.99
CA TRP A 234 -20.88 -5.46 2.08
C TRP A 234 -21.03 -6.60 1.07
N MET A 235 -19.99 -7.39 0.83
CA MET A 235 -20.05 -8.58 -0.03
C MET A 235 -20.43 -9.86 0.74
N VAL A 236 -20.62 -9.79 2.07
CA VAL A 236 -20.96 -10.95 2.90
C VAL A 236 -22.15 -10.64 3.83
N GLY A 237 -23.29 -11.28 3.58
CA GLY A 237 -24.48 -11.24 4.46
C GLY A 237 -25.65 -10.39 3.95
N THR A 238 -26.62 -10.09 4.82
CA THR A 238 -27.91 -9.41 4.47
C THR A 238 -27.77 -7.98 3.94
N ARG A 239 -26.54 -7.47 3.81
CA ARG A 239 -26.19 -6.15 3.27
C ARG A 239 -25.65 -6.21 1.82
N SER A 240 -25.57 -7.40 1.23
CA SER A 240 -25.29 -7.55 -0.21
C SER A 240 -26.38 -6.88 -1.06
N PRO A 241 -26.03 -6.11 -2.11
CA PRO A 241 -27.00 -5.59 -3.09
C PRO A 241 -27.51 -6.68 -4.07
N TRP A 242 -27.07 -7.92 -3.91
CA TRP A 242 -27.46 -9.11 -4.69
C TRP A 242 -28.07 -10.19 -3.79
#